data_AF-A0A7W0MH19-F1
#
_entry.id   AF-A0A7W0MH19-F1
#
_cell.length_a   1.000
_cell.length_b   1.000
_cell.length_c   1.000
_cell.angle_alpha   90.00
_cell.angle_beta   90.00
_cell.angle_gamma   90.00
#
_symmetry.space_group_name_H-M   'P 1'
#
loop_
_entity.id
_entity.type
_entity.pdbx_description
1 polymer ?
#
loop_
_entity_poly.entity_id
_entity_poly.type
_entity_poly.pdbx_seq_one_letter_code
_entity_poly.pdbx_strand_id
1 'polypeptide(L)'
;DEGYRVGGSIGGIFDNPNDMAIHLISMVPIGIALLVSARNFLKKLIYGSCTALLVAGTVVTFSRGAFLGLSFAIAALAFKLGRRNRLAMLPLLLAAAMGFFALAPSNYSGRLASMFDHSLDPNGSASQRQAILTRSIIVALRHPLLGIGMGNFHIMSIRELVSHNSYTQVASEMGMTALVLYVMFMVAPLRRLRQMERETFAERRGKRGRRFYYLAIGLQASLIAFMVSSFFGSVAYQWYVYYLVGYAVCLRRLYESEIGRAVGESTADGEAVPQSQPASAAVASV
;
A
#
# COMPACT_ATOMS: atom_id res chain seq x y z
N ASP A 1 8.08 29.67 -4.74
CA ASP A 1 6.98 28.83 -5.25
C ASP A 1 7.42 27.91 -6.37
N GLU A 2 7.19 26.61 -6.20
CA GLU A 2 7.56 25.56 -7.16
C GLU A 2 6.43 25.35 -8.19
N GLY A 3 6.16 26.35 -9.04
CA GLY A 3 5.02 26.39 -9.99
C GLY A 3 4.98 25.30 -11.07
N TYR A 4 5.90 24.33 -11.05
CA TYR A 4 5.94 23.18 -11.96
C TYR A 4 5.36 21.89 -11.36
N ARG A 5 4.90 21.92 -10.10
CA ARG A 5 4.33 20.77 -9.41
C ARG A 5 2.82 20.78 -9.53
N VAL A 6 2.26 19.65 -9.95
CA VAL A 6 0.81 19.50 -10.01
C VAL A 6 0.30 19.05 -8.62
N GLY A 7 -0.52 19.89 -8.01
CA GLY A 7 -1.43 19.55 -6.91
C GLY A 7 -2.87 19.39 -7.43
N GLY A 8 -3.76 18.84 -6.60
CA GLY A 8 -5.17 18.68 -6.97
C GLY A 8 -5.87 20.04 -7.11
N SER A 9 -6.42 20.34 -8.29
CA SER A 9 -7.04 21.66 -8.57
C SER A 9 -8.33 21.95 -7.79
N ILE A 10 -8.88 20.95 -7.09
CA ILE A 10 -10.14 21.02 -6.34
C ILE A 10 -9.89 21.32 -4.85
N GLY A 11 -8.62 21.40 -4.41
CA GLY A 11 -8.27 21.59 -3.00
C GLY A 11 -8.53 20.36 -2.13
N GLY A 12 -8.26 20.45 -0.83
CA GLY A 12 -8.48 19.38 0.15
C GLY A 12 -7.31 18.42 0.29
N ILE A 13 -7.59 17.11 0.42
CA ILE A 13 -6.58 16.08 0.76
C ILE A 13 -5.48 15.94 -0.31
N PHE A 14 -5.69 16.44 -1.54
CA PHE A 14 -4.71 16.38 -2.63
C PHE A 14 -4.05 17.73 -2.95
N ASP A 15 -4.27 18.74 -2.12
CA ASP A 15 -3.71 20.08 -2.34
C ASP A 15 -2.18 20.08 -2.28
N ASN A 16 -1.61 19.35 -1.30
CA ASN A 16 -0.18 19.15 -1.19
C ASN A 16 0.31 18.08 -2.19
N PRO A 17 1.19 18.42 -3.15
CA PRO A 17 1.70 17.48 -4.13
C PRO A 17 2.41 16.26 -3.51
N ASN A 18 3.04 16.42 -2.33
CA ASN A 18 3.70 15.30 -1.67
C ASN A 18 2.69 14.29 -1.12
N ASP A 19 1.61 14.76 -0.52
CA ASP A 19 0.58 13.92 0.10
C ASP A 19 -0.20 13.17 -0.99
N MET A 20 -0.51 13.87 -2.09
CA MET A 20 -1.04 13.24 -3.31
C MET A 20 -0.10 12.16 -3.84
N ALA A 21 1.19 12.42 -3.94
CA ALA A 21 2.16 11.45 -4.43
C ALA A 21 2.21 10.18 -3.55
N ILE A 22 2.18 10.34 -2.23
CA ILE A 22 2.15 9.24 -1.26
C ILE A 22 0.90 8.38 -1.47
N HIS A 23 -0.25 9.02 -1.68
CA HIS A 23 -1.49 8.30 -1.95
C HIS A 23 -1.41 7.52 -3.28
N LEU A 24 -1.08 8.20 -4.38
CA LEU A 24 -1.02 7.60 -5.71
C LEU A 24 -0.06 6.41 -5.74
N ILE A 25 1.14 6.58 -5.16
CA ILE A 25 2.14 5.51 -5.17
C ILE A 25 1.70 4.30 -4.35
N SER A 26 1.00 4.53 -3.24
CA SER A 26 0.48 3.43 -2.41
C SER A 26 -0.60 2.61 -3.13
N MET A 27 -1.25 3.15 -4.17
CA MET A 27 -2.26 2.44 -4.97
C MET A 27 -1.67 1.66 -6.15
N VAL A 28 -0.47 2.01 -6.62
CA VAL A 28 0.20 1.35 -7.76
C VAL A 28 0.29 -0.18 -7.60
N PRO A 29 0.69 -0.74 -6.43
CA PRO A 29 0.79 -2.19 -6.29
C PRO A 29 -0.54 -2.94 -6.37
N ILE A 30 -1.65 -2.30 -5.97
CA ILE A 30 -3.00 -2.84 -6.15
C ILE A 30 -3.35 -2.89 -7.64
N GLY A 31 -3.05 -1.81 -8.38
CA GLY A 31 -3.23 -1.75 -9.83
C GLY A 31 -2.46 -2.86 -10.56
N ILE A 32 -1.19 -3.06 -10.20
CA ILE A 32 -0.35 -4.15 -10.74
C ILE A 32 -0.94 -5.53 -10.36
N ALA A 33 -1.39 -5.72 -9.13
CA ALA A 33 -2.01 -6.97 -8.70
C ALA A 33 -3.28 -7.29 -9.48
N LEU A 34 -4.14 -6.29 -9.73
CA LEU A 34 -5.34 -6.43 -10.56
C LEU A 34 -4.99 -6.75 -12.01
N LEU A 35 -3.99 -6.06 -12.58
CA LEU A 35 -3.49 -6.29 -13.93
C LEU A 35 -2.99 -7.73 -14.11
N VAL A 36 -2.14 -8.20 -13.19
CA VAL A 36 -1.60 -9.57 -13.22
C VAL A 36 -2.68 -10.60 -12.91
N SER A 37 -3.70 -10.28 -12.12
CA SER A 37 -4.82 -11.18 -11.86
C SER A 37 -5.78 -11.29 -13.06
N ALA A 38 -5.84 -10.30 -13.94
CA ALA A 38 -6.80 -10.26 -15.04
C ALA A 38 -6.48 -11.28 -16.15
N ARG A 39 -7.53 -11.95 -16.66
CA ARG A 39 -7.45 -12.82 -17.85
C ARG A 39 -7.97 -12.15 -19.12
N ASN A 40 -8.97 -11.28 -19.00
CA ASN A 40 -9.56 -10.56 -20.13
C ASN A 40 -8.65 -9.37 -20.54
N PHE A 41 -8.39 -9.23 -21.83
CA PHE A 41 -7.66 -8.11 -22.42
C PHE A 41 -8.24 -6.74 -22.03
N LEU A 42 -9.57 -6.56 -22.07
CA LEU A 42 -10.18 -5.29 -21.70
C LEU A 42 -9.90 -4.91 -20.23
N LYS A 43 -9.96 -5.89 -19.32
CA LYS A 43 -9.60 -5.67 -17.91
C LYS A 43 -8.12 -5.35 -17.75
N LYS A 44 -7.25 -6.00 -18.52
CA LYS A 44 -5.81 -5.67 -18.54
C LYS A 44 -5.57 -4.26 -19.03
N LEU A 45 -6.26 -3.82 -20.08
CA LEU A 45 -6.15 -2.46 -20.60
C LEU A 45 -6.62 -1.45 -19.54
N ILE A 46 -7.77 -1.66 -18.92
CA ILE A 46 -8.29 -0.78 -17.85
C ILE A 46 -7.30 -0.71 -16.67
N TYR A 47 -6.91 -1.84 -16.09
CA TYR A 47 -6.01 -1.84 -14.95
C TYR A 47 -4.61 -1.32 -15.30
N GLY A 48 -4.12 -1.63 -16.50
CA GLY A 48 -2.86 -1.12 -17.02
C GLY A 48 -2.87 0.39 -17.17
N SER A 49 -3.89 0.95 -17.83
CA SER A 49 -4.05 2.39 -18.01
C SER A 49 -4.23 3.12 -16.67
N CYS A 50 -5.05 2.61 -15.76
CA CYS A 50 -5.19 3.18 -14.42
C CYS A 50 -3.85 3.18 -13.67
N THR A 51 -3.10 2.08 -13.72
CA THR A 51 -1.78 1.99 -13.08
C THR A 51 -0.79 2.97 -13.70
N ALA A 52 -0.79 3.10 -15.03
CA ALA A 52 0.07 4.05 -15.74
C ALA A 52 -0.26 5.50 -15.36
N LEU A 53 -1.54 5.84 -15.23
CA LEU A 53 -1.99 7.16 -14.77
C LEU A 53 -1.55 7.45 -13.33
N LEU A 54 -1.65 6.46 -12.42
CA LEU A 54 -1.15 6.61 -11.04
C LEU A 54 0.36 6.88 -11.01
N VAL A 55 1.13 6.16 -11.82
CA VAL A 55 2.59 6.36 -11.94
C VAL A 55 2.89 7.73 -12.54
N ALA A 56 2.24 8.11 -13.64
CA ALA A 56 2.44 9.40 -14.28
C ALA A 56 2.11 10.57 -13.33
N GLY A 57 0.97 10.49 -12.65
CA GLY A 57 0.59 11.48 -11.63
C GLY A 57 1.62 11.58 -10.51
N THR A 58 2.17 10.43 -10.07
CA THR A 58 3.26 10.40 -9.09
C THR A 58 4.53 11.08 -9.59
N VAL A 59 4.96 10.83 -10.84
CA VAL A 59 6.17 11.43 -11.42
C VAL A 59 6.06 12.95 -11.45
N VAL A 60 4.91 13.48 -11.88
CA VAL A 60 4.66 14.93 -12.01
C VAL A 60 4.58 15.64 -10.64
N THR A 61 4.44 14.91 -9.53
CA THR A 61 4.48 15.51 -8.18
C THR A 61 5.89 15.89 -7.71
N PHE A 62 6.94 15.33 -8.32
CA PHE A 62 8.34 15.48 -7.88
C PHE A 62 8.59 15.16 -6.40
N SER A 63 7.89 14.16 -5.84
CA SER A 63 8.02 13.74 -4.44
C SER A 63 9.15 12.71 -4.22
N ARG A 64 10.09 13.07 -3.34
CA ARG A 64 11.18 12.21 -2.83
C ARG A 64 10.65 10.94 -2.16
N GLY A 65 9.64 11.10 -1.31
CA GLY A 65 9.00 10.00 -0.59
C GLY A 65 8.33 9.02 -1.54
N ALA A 66 7.71 9.53 -2.60
CA ALA A 66 7.05 8.67 -3.59
C ALA A 66 8.04 7.88 -4.46
N PHE A 67 9.22 8.44 -4.76
CA PHE A 67 10.28 7.69 -5.44
C PHE A 67 10.73 6.48 -4.61
N LEU A 68 11.11 6.70 -3.34
CA LEU A 68 11.51 5.61 -2.45
C LEU A 68 10.38 4.61 -2.21
N GLY A 69 9.15 5.11 -2.03
CA GLY A 69 7.94 4.29 -1.95
C GLY A 69 7.78 3.38 -3.15
N LEU A 70 7.95 3.91 -4.37
CA LEU A 70 7.91 3.15 -5.62
C LEU A 70 8.99 2.10 -5.67
N SER A 71 10.24 2.45 -5.35
CA SER A 71 11.37 1.50 -5.36
C SER A 71 11.12 0.31 -4.42
N PHE A 72 10.65 0.57 -3.19
CA PHE A 72 10.34 -0.48 -2.23
C PHE A 72 9.10 -1.29 -2.64
N ALA A 73 8.09 -0.67 -3.22
CA ALA A 73 6.92 -1.36 -3.77
C ALA A 73 7.31 -2.32 -4.89
N ILE A 74 8.12 -1.85 -5.85
CA ILE A 74 8.71 -2.60 -6.95
C ILE A 74 9.52 -3.78 -6.40
N ALA A 75 10.42 -3.54 -5.44
CA ALA A 75 11.22 -4.59 -4.81
C ALA A 75 10.35 -5.65 -4.11
N ALA A 76 9.33 -5.22 -3.36
CA ALA A 76 8.40 -6.12 -2.68
C ALA A 76 7.61 -6.98 -3.67
N LEU A 77 7.08 -6.37 -4.73
CA LEU A 77 6.37 -7.05 -5.81
C LEU A 77 7.29 -8.06 -6.51
N ALA A 78 8.49 -7.64 -6.91
CA ALA A 78 9.50 -8.47 -7.55
C ALA A 78 9.84 -9.71 -6.71
N PHE A 79 10.11 -9.52 -5.42
CA PHE A 79 10.48 -10.59 -4.51
C PHE A 79 9.33 -11.60 -4.32
N LYS A 80 8.09 -11.12 -4.24
CA LYS A 80 6.91 -11.95 -3.95
C LYS A 80 6.35 -12.67 -5.18
N LEU A 81 6.22 -11.96 -6.29
CA LEU A 81 5.73 -12.49 -7.56
C LEU A 81 6.81 -13.34 -8.25
N GLY A 82 8.08 -12.95 -8.12
CA GLY A 82 9.24 -13.61 -8.73
C GLY A 82 9.68 -14.90 -8.06
N ARG A 83 8.95 -15.45 -7.07
CA ARG A 83 9.33 -16.67 -6.32
C ARG A 83 9.76 -17.88 -7.17
N ARG A 84 9.31 -17.99 -8.42
CA ARG A 84 9.71 -19.06 -9.35
C ARG A 84 10.53 -18.57 -10.55
N ASN A 85 10.48 -17.27 -10.88
CA ASN A 85 11.21 -16.74 -12.03
C ASN A 85 11.54 -15.25 -11.81
N ARG A 86 12.49 -14.97 -10.88
CA ARG A 86 12.90 -13.61 -10.50
C ARG A 86 13.34 -12.78 -11.71
N LEU A 87 13.91 -13.43 -12.71
CA LEU A 87 14.37 -12.83 -13.98
C LEU A 87 13.22 -12.42 -14.91
N ALA A 88 12.06 -13.11 -14.88
CA ALA A 88 10.91 -12.75 -15.71
C ALA A 88 10.21 -11.47 -15.25
N MET A 89 10.47 -11.03 -14.01
CA MET A 89 9.95 -9.78 -13.46
C MET A 89 10.86 -8.59 -13.74
N LEU A 90 12.15 -8.84 -14.01
CA LEU A 90 13.15 -7.82 -14.28
C LEU A 90 12.74 -6.86 -15.41
N PRO A 91 12.17 -7.30 -16.55
CA PRO A 91 11.72 -6.39 -17.60
C PRO A 91 10.59 -5.46 -17.15
N LEU A 92 9.70 -5.92 -16.26
CA LEU A 92 8.62 -5.09 -15.72
C LEU A 92 9.15 -4.02 -14.75
N LEU A 93 10.12 -4.38 -13.91
CA LEU A 93 10.78 -3.44 -12.99
C LEU A 93 11.62 -2.43 -13.77
N LEU A 94 12.34 -2.89 -14.79
CA LEU A 94 13.10 -2.03 -15.71
C LEU A 94 12.18 -1.13 -16.51
N ALA A 95 11.05 -1.62 -17.01
CA ALA A 95 10.07 -0.79 -17.71
C ALA A 95 9.44 0.26 -16.78
N ALA A 96 9.16 -0.08 -15.52
CA ALA A 96 8.67 0.87 -14.53
C ALA A 96 9.73 1.93 -14.19
N ALA A 97 11.00 1.53 -14.00
CA ALA A 97 12.10 2.44 -13.76
C ALA A 97 12.40 3.33 -14.99
N MET A 98 12.45 2.75 -16.19
CA MET A 98 12.64 3.49 -17.44
C MET A 98 11.47 4.43 -17.73
N GLY A 99 10.23 3.98 -17.53
CA GLY A 99 9.04 4.83 -17.67
C GLY A 99 9.08 6.00 -16.69
N PHE A 100 9.54 5.75 -15.46
CA PHE A 100 9.76 6.80 -14.47
C PHE A 100 10.82 7.82 -14.93
N PHE A 101 11.98 7.37 -15.39
CA PHE A 101 13.04 8.26 -15.89
C PHE A 101 12.69 8.97 -17.20
N ALA A 102 11.91 8.35 -18.08
CA ALA A 102 11.48 8.93 -19.35
C ALA A 102 10.41 10.02 -19.17
N LEU A 103 9.56 9.88 -18.16
CA LEU A 103 8.52 10.87 -17.82
C LEU A 103 9.04 11.95 -16.85
N ALA A 104 10.20 11.74 -16.24
CA ALA A 104 10.82 12.69 -15.33
C ALA A 104 11.29 13.94 -16.10
N PRO A 105 10.80 15.15 -15.76
CA PRO A 105 11.24 16.38 -16.43
C PRO A 105 12.75 16.63 -16.25
N SER A 106 13.39 17.39 -17.14
CA SER A 106 14.85 17.60 -17.17
C SER A 106 15.48 18.03 -15.84
N ASN A 107 14.70 18.65 -14.95
CA ASN A 107 15.14 19.17 -13.66
C ASN A 107 14.98 18.15 -12.50
N TYR A 108 14.44 16.95 -12.77
CA TYR A 108 14.23 15.88 -11.80
C TYR A 108 15.55 15.31 -11.26
N SER A 109 16.58 15.24 -12.11
CA SER A 109 17.93 14.78 -11.74
C SER A 109 18.57 15.65 -10.66
N GLY A 110 18.42 16.97 -10.72
CA GLY A 110 18.91 17.89 -9.68
C GLY A 110 18.18 17.74 -8.34
N ARG A 111 16.88 17.42 -8.37
CA ARG A 111 16.13 17.06 -7.14
C ARG A 111 16.55 15.72 -6.55
N LEU A 112 16.83 14.73 -7.38
CA LEU A 112 17.35 13.44 -6.91
C LEU A 112 18.77 13.59 -6.37
N ALA A 113 19.62 14.38 -7.04
CA ALA A 113 20.97 14.67 -6.59
C ALA A 113 20.97 15.38 -5.22
N SER A 114 20.05 16.33 -5.01
CA SER A 114 19.90 16.97 -3.69
C SER A 114 19.34 16.06 -2.58
N MET A 115 18.93 14.82 -2.91
CA MET A 115 18.66 13.80 -1.89
C MET A 115 19.93 13.17 -1.33
N PHE A 116 20.99 13.10 -2.13
CA PHE A 116 22.27 12.49 -1.76
C PHE A 116 23.31 13.53 -1.35
N ASP A 117 23.19 14.76 -1.85
CA ASP A 117 24.05 15.87 -1.49
C ASP A 117 23.22 17.11 -1.13
N HIS A 118 23.14 17.40 0.17
CA HIS A 118 22.36 18.52 0.69
C HIS A 118 22.91 19.90 0.26
N SER A 119 24.17 19.97 -0.18
CA SER A 119 24.77 21.22 -0.69
C SER A 119 24.23 21.61 -2.07
N LEU A 120 23.64 20.64 -2.79
CA LEU A 120 22.99 20.83 -4.09
C LEU A 120 21.51 21.24 -3.97
N ASP A 121 21.02 21.58 -2.78
CA ASP A 121 19.65 22.09 -2.57
C ASP A 121 19.63 23.62 -2.72
N PRO A 122 19.22 24.17 -3.88
CA PRO A 122 19.27 25.61 -4.15
C PRO A 122 18.39 26.44 -3.19
N ASN A 123 17.46 25.82 -2.46
CA ASN A 123 16.53 26.50 -1.56
C ASN A 123 16.79 26.18 -0.07
N GLY A 124 17.79 25.35 0.26
CA GLY A 124 18.04 24.90 1.64
C GLY A 124 16.89 24.07 2.25
N SER A 125 16.04 23.46 1.42
CA SER A 125 14.86 22.73 1.89
C SER A 125 15.22 21.47 2.68
N ALA A 126 16.30 20.79 2.31
CA ALA A 126 16.79 19.58 2.97
C ALA A 126 17.26 19.83 4.40
N SER A 127 18.07 20.88 4.62
CA SER A 127 18.57 21.24 5.96
C SER A 127 17.44 21.70 6.88
N GLN A 128 16.46 22.44 6.35
CA GLN A 128 15.26 22.82 7.09
C GLN A 128 14.45 21.59 7.55
N ARG A 129 14.22 20.62 6.65
CA ARG A 129 13.52 19.37 7.02
C ARG A 129 14.28 18.56 8.06
N GLN A 130 15.60 18.52 7.99
CA GLN A 130 16.43 17.85 8.99
C GLN A 130 16.32 18.53 10.37
N ALA A 131 16.33 19.87 10.41
CA ALA A 131 16.14 20.62 11.65
C ALA A 131 14.75 20.38 12.25
N ILE A 132 13.70 20.36 11.43
CA ILE A 132 12.33 20.07 11.87
C ILE A 132 12.20 18.63 12.38
N LEU A 133 12.77 17.64 11.69
CA LEU A 133 12.78 16.24 12.13
C LEU A 133 13.50 16.10 13.48
N THR A 134 14.62 16.79 13.66
CA THR A 134 15.33 16.80 14.94
C THR A 134 14.45 17.41 16.04
N ARG A 135 13.73 18.49 15.72
CA ARG A 135 12.80 19.14 16.64
C ARG A 135 11.63 18.23 17.02
N SER A 136 11.02 17.50 16.07
CA SER A 136 9.92 16.57 16.36
C SER A 136 10.35 15.44 17.29
N ILE A 137 11.57 14.91 17.11
CA ILE A 137 12.15 13.92 18.03
C ILE A 137 12.32 14.51 19.43
N ILE A 138 12.89 15.72 19.56
CA ILE A 138 13.06 16.38 20.86
C ILE A 138 11.72 16.58 21.57
N VAL A 139 10.68 17.03 20.84
CA VAL A 139 9.33 17.21 21.40
C VAL A 139 8.75 15.88 21.85
N ALA A 140 8.87 14.82 21.04
CA ALA A 140 8.43 13.48 21.40
C ALA A 140 9.11 12.95 22.67
N LEU A 141 10.42 13.19 22.83
CA LEU A 141 11.18 12.78 24.02
C LEU A 141 10.82 13.61 25.26
N ARG A 142 10.41 14.87 25.10
CA ARG A 142 9.94 15.73 26.22
C ARG A 142 8.51 15.42 26.66
N HIS A 143 7.68 14.90 25.75
CA HIS A 143 6.28 14.55 26.02
C HIS A 143 5.97 13.09 25.65
N PRO A 144 6.66 12.09 26.25
CA PRO A 144 6.68 10.73 25.73
C PRO A 144 5.37 9.96 25.91
N LEU A 145 4.53 10.31 26.88
CA LEU A 145 3.31 9.54 27.18
C LEU A 145 2.11 9.99 26.35
N LEU A 146 1.75 11.27 26.43
CA LEU A 146 0.54 11.82 25.82
C LEU A 146 0.83 12.75 24.63
N GLY A 147 2.10 13.10 24.39
CA GLY A 147 2.46 14.13 23.42
C GLY A 147 1.94 15.52 23.82
N ILE A 148 1.90 16.42 22.85
CA ILE A 148 1.45 17.81 22.99
C ILE A 148 0.03 18.08 22.45
N GLY A 149 -0.70 17.03 22.10
CA GLY A 149 -2.02 17.09 21.47
C GLY A 149 -1.95 16.97 19.94
N MET A 150 -2.94 16.26 19.38
CA MET A 150 -3.09 16.03 17.94
C MET A 150 -3.14 17.35 17.17
N GLY A 151 -2.27 17.49 16.16
CA GLY A 151 -2.18 18.68 15.32
C GLY A 151 -1.37 19.85 15.89
N ASN A 152 -0.84 19.75 17.12
CA ASN A 152 -0.14 20.88 17.76
C ASN A 152 1.37 20.96 17.48
N PHE A 153 1.95 20.07 16.66
CA PHE A 153 3.39 20.09 16.42
C PHE A 153 3.88 21.41 15.83
N HIS A 154 3.08 22.04 14.95
CA HIS A 154 3.46 23.31 14.31
C HIS A 154 3.86 24.39 15.35
N ILE A 155 3.12 24.47 16.46
CA ILE A 155 3.35 25.43 17.57
C ILE A 155 4.74 25.26 18.19
N MET A 156 5.23 24.02 18.28
CA MET A 156 6.53 23.69 18.86
C MET A 156 7.63 23.56 17.80
N SER A 157 7.29 23.74 16.53
CA SER A 157 8.16 23.57 15.38
C SER A 157 8.94 24.85 15.04
N ILE A 158 9.85 24.73 14.09
CA ILE A 158 10.59 25.85 13.54
C ILE A 158 9.72 26.52 12.47
N ARG A 159 9.32 27.77 12.68
CA ARG A 159 8.49 28.56 11.75
C ARG A 159 7.13 27.93 11.44
N GLU A 160 6.49 27.29 12.41
CA GLU A 160 5.15 26.68 12.26
C GLU A 160 5.09 25.56 11.19
N LEU A 161 6.23 24.97 10.85
CA LEU A 161 6.31 23.94 9.80
C LEU A 161 5.91 22.56 10.34
N VAL A 162 5.26 21.76 9.52
CA VAL A 162 4.90 20.37 9.85
C VAL A 162 6.14 19.47 9.90
N SER A 163 6.07 18.35 10.63
CA SER A 163 7.22 17.46 10.91
C SER A 163 7.88 16.86 9.66
N HIS A 164 7.15 16.81 8.54
CA HIS A 164 7.49 16.07 7.33
C HIS A 164 7.84 14.59 7.57
N ASN A 165 7.35 14.01 8.67
CA ASN A 165 7.54 12.61 9.02
C ASN A 165 6.39 12.13 9.93
N SER A 166 5.59 11.20 9.43
CA SER A 166 4.35 10.75 10.10
C SER A 166 4.62 10.04 11.43
N TYR A 167 5.75 9.33 11.56
CA TYR A 167 6.09 8.62 12.79
C TYR A 167 6.42 9.60 13.92
N THR A 168 7.30 10.57 13.65
CA THR A 168 7.64 11.59 14.65
C THR A 168 6.49 12.56 14.89
N GLN A 169 5.61 12.78 13.91
CA GLN A 169 4.35 13.51 14.10
C GLN A 169 3.52 12.85 15.20
N VAL A 170 3.16 11.57 15.03
CA VAL A 170 2.37 10.81 16.01
C VAL A 170 3.09 10.77 17.36
N ALA A 171 4.40 10.53 17.37
CA ALA A 171 5.18 10.47 18.60
C ALA A 171 5.19 11.81 19.36
N SER A 172 5.35 12.93 18.65
CA SER A 172 5.39 14.26 19.26
C SER A 172 4.01 14.73 19.74
N GLU A 173 2.96 14.43 18.98
CA GLU A 173 1.62 14.98 19.22
C GLU A 173 0.75 14.08 20.10
N MET A 174 0.89 12.76 20.00
CA MET A 174 0.09 11.79 20.76
C MET A 174 0.91 10.87 21.66
N GLY A 175 2.25 11.01 21.66
CA GLY A 175 3.16 10.23 22.50
C GLY A 175 3.61 8.90 21.89
N MET A 176 4.54 8.24 22.58
CA MET A 176 5.18 6.99 22.15
C MET A 176 4.19 5.81 22.17
N THR A 177 3.22 5.82 23.08
CA THR A 177 2.15 4.82 23.12
C THR A 177 1.34 4.86 21.82
N ALA A 178 0.96 6.05 21.36
CA ALA A 178 0.26 6.21 20.09
C ALA A 178 1.13 5.81 18.89
N LEU A 179 2.43 6.09 18.92
CA LEU A 179 3.36 5.64 17.87
C LEU A 179 3.38 4.10 17.77
N VAL A 180 3.47 3.40 18.90
CA VAL A 180 3.46 1.92 18.92
C VAL A 180 2.15 1.41 18.32
N LEU A 181 1.00 1.95 18.73
CA LEU A 181 -0.30 1.56 18.18
C LEU A 181 -0.40 1.87 16.68
N TYR A 182 0.10 3.02 16.23
CA TYR A 182 0.12 3.40 14.82
C TYR A 182 0.98 2.44 13.97
N VAL A 183 2.16 2.05 14.46
CA VAL A 183 3.00 1.05 13.79
C VAL A 183 2.34 -0.33 13.79
N MET A 184 1.75 -0.75 14.92
CA MET A 184 1.02 -2.02 15.01
C MET A 184 -0.19 -2.06 14.06
N PHE A 185 -0.89 -0.93 13.91
CA PHE A 185 -2.01 -0.78 12.99
C PHE A 185 -1.61 -1.05 11.53
N MET A 186 -0.40 -0.67 11.12
CA MET A 186 0.13 -0.96 9.78
C MET A 186 0.73 -2.37 9.66
N VAL A 187 1.41 -2.86 10.71
CA VAL A 187 2.12 -4.15 10.68
C VAL A 187 1.19 -5.36 10.84
N ALA A 188 0.11 -5.24 11.61
CA ALA A 188 -0.81 -6.36 11.84
C ALA A 188 -1.50 -6.85 10.53
N PRO A 189 -2.03 -5.97 9.66
CA PRO A 189 -2.55 -6.37 8.36
C PRO A 189 -1.50 -7.02 7.45
N LEU A 190 -0.24 -6.54 7.48
CA LEU A 190 0.84 -7.16 6.71
C LEU A 190 1.06 -8.62 7.09
N ARG A 191 1.01 -8.95 8.39
CA ARG A 191 1.14 -10.34 8.88
C ARG A 191 -0.01 -11.21 8.36
N ARG A 192 -1.25 -10.70 8.43
CA ARG A 192 -2.45 -11.42 7.96
C ARG A 192 -2.46 -11.62 6.44
N LEU A 193 -2.06 -10.61 5.67
CA LEU A 193 -1.93 -10.74 4.22
C LEU A 193 -0.81 -11.72 3.84
N ARG A 194 0.30 -11.76 4.58
CA ARG A 194 1.39 -12.72 4.36
C ARG A 194 0.96 -14.15 4.64
N GLN A 195 0.12 -14.36 5.66
CA GLN A 195 -0.50 -15.65 5.92
C GLN A 195 -1.40 -16.06 4.76
N MET A 196 -2.31 -15.18 4.31
CA MET A 196 -3.20 -15.44 3.18
C MET A 196 -2.45 -15.70 1.87
N GLU A 197 -1.35 -15.00 1.61
CA GLU A 197 -0.46 -15.25 0.47
C GLU A 197 0.09 -16.69 0.48
N ARG A 198 0.44 -17.22 1.66
CA ARG A 198 0.94 -18.60 1.80
C ARG A 198 -0.19 -19.61 1.57
N GLU A 199 -1.35 -19.38 2.18
CA GLU A 199 -2.54 -20.25 2.06
C GLU A 199 -3.01 -20.36 0.59
N THR A 200 -3.04 -19.24 -0.13
CA THR A 200 -3.51 -19.17 -1.53
C THR A 200 -2.45 -19.56 -2.57
N PHE A 201 -1.23 -19.89 -2.15
CA PHE A 201 -0.12 -20.15 -3.09
C PHE A 201 -0.37 -21.37 -3.99
N ALA A 202 -0.95 -22.45 -3.45
CA ALA A 202 -1.25 -23.66 -4.22
C ALA A 202 -2.36 -23.42 -5.25
N GLU A 203 -3.39 -22.67 -4.86
CA GLU A 203 -4.58 -22.39 -5.66
C GLU A 203 -4.40 -21.24 -6.67
N ARG A 204 -3.21 -20.64 -6.73
CA ARG A 204 -2.95 -19.46 -7.59
C ARG A 204 -3.18 -19.68 -9.09
N ARG A 205 -3.28 -20.94 -9.54
CA ARG A 205 -3.62 -21.29 -10.94
C ARG A 205 -5.13 -21.24 -11.20
N GLY A 206 -5.94 -21.52 -10.17
CA GLY A 206 -7.39 -21.42 -10.22
C GLY A 206 -7.83 -19.95 -10.30
N LYS A 207 -8.99 -19.69 -10.93
CA LYS A 207 -9.51 -18.31 -11.12
C LYS A 207 -9.67 -17.57 -9.78
N ARG A 208 -10.13 -18.28 -8.76
CA ARG A 208 -10.42 -17.78 -7.41
C ARG A 208 -9.14 -17.51 -6.60
N GLY A 209 -8.35 -18.57 -6.34
CA GLY A 209 -7.10 -18.48 -5.59
C GLY A 209 -6.12 -17.48 -6.20
N ARG A 210 -6.09 -17.35 -7.53
CA ARG A 210 -5.30 -16.32 -8.25
C ARG A 210 -5.61 -14.90 -7.80
N ARG A 211 -6.89 -14.55 -7.69
CA ARG A 211 -7.34 -13.19 -7.34
C ARG A 211 -6.90 -12.83 -5.93
N PHE A 212 -7.18 -13.70 -4.96
CA PHE A 212 -6.78 -13.49 -3.56
C PHE A 212 -5.27 -13.46 -3.41
N TYR A 213 -4.54 -14.37 -4.06
CA TYR A 213 -3.08 -14.42 -4.01
C TYR A 213 -2.43 -13.12 -4.48
N TYR A 214 -2.82 -12.62 -5.67
CA TYR A 214 -2.21 -11.40 -6.20
C TYR A 214 -2.64 -10.15 -5.45
N LEU A 215 -3.91 -10.04 -5.04
CA LEU A 215 -4.36 -8.90 -4.22
C LEU A 215 -3.69 -8.88 -2.84
N ALA A 216 -3.44 -10.05 -2.23
CA ALA A 216 -2.68 -10.16 -0.98
C ALA A 216 -1.26 -9.60 -1.13
N ILE A 217 -0.60 -9.90 -2.25
CA ILE A 217 0.75 -9.39 -2.56
C ILE A 217 0.70 -7.89 -2.84
N GLY A 218 -0.27 -7.43 -3.64
CA GLY A 218 -0.47 -6.02 -3.96
C GLY A 218 -0.67 -5.18 -2.71
N LEU A 219 -1.61 -5.55 -1.84
CA LEU A 219 -1.86 -4.82 -0.60
C LEU A 219 -0.66 -4.82 0.36
N GLN A 220 0.11 -5.90 0.41
CA GLN A 220 1.36 -5.91 1.19
C GLN A 220 2.38 -4.90 0.64
N ALA A 221 2.58 -4.90 -0.67
CA ALA A 221 3.48 -3.95 -1.33
C ALA A 221 2.96 -2.49 -1.18
N SER A 222 1.65 -2.27 -1.22
CA SER A 222 1.02 -0.96 -0.98
C SER A 222 1.24 -0.45 0.44
N LEU A 223 1.05 -1.29 1.45
CA LEU A 223 1.33 -0.93 2.84
C LEU A 223 2.81 -0.62 3.05
N ILE A 224 3.71 -1.41 2.45
CA ILE A 224 5.16 -1.14 2.48
C ILE A 224 5.47 0.21 1.81
N ALA A 225 4.89 0.47 0.63
CA ALA A 225 5.06 1.71 -0.09
C ALA A 225 4.61 2.92 0.74
N PHE A 226 3.43 2.81 1.37
CA PHE A 226 2.92 3.84 2.27
C PHE A 226 3.84 4.06 3.47
N MET A 227 4.24 2.98 4.17
CA MET A 227 5.13 3.07 5.33
C MET A 227 6.41 3.82 4.98
N VAL A 228 7.09 3.42 3.89
CA VAL A 228 8.32 4.07 3.42
C VAL A 228 8.07 5.53 3.03
N SER A 229 7.00 5.81 2.28
CA SER A 229 6.73 7.17 1.80
C SER A 229 6.32 8.11 2.94
N SER A 230 5.64 7.59 3.98
CA SER A 230 5.19 8.34 5.15
C SER A 230 6.33 8.81 6.07
N PHE A 231 7.54 8.28 5.91
CA PHE A 231 8.75 8.84 6.53
C PHE A 231 9.07 10.26 6.01
N PHE A 232 8.57 10.61 4.83
CA PHE A 232 8.86 11.88 4.14
C PHE A 232 7.64 12.81 4.07
N GLY A 233 6.55 12.50 4.78
CA GLY A 233 5.34 13.32 4.81
C GLY A 233 4.65 13.28 6.18
N SER A 234 3.89 14.32 6.50
CA SER A 234 3.07 14.43 7.72
C SER A 234 1.63 14.02 7.43
N VAL A 235 1.44 12.75 7.08
CA VAL A 235 0.16 12.19 6.59
C VAL A 235 -0.49 11.24 7.60
N ALA A 236 -0.04 11.24 8.86
CA ALA A 236 -0.51 10.30 9.87
C ALA A 236 -2.03 10.33 10.10
N TYR A 237 -2.63 11.52 9.97
CA TYR A 237 -4.07 11.74 10.17
C TYR A 237 -4.88 11.77 8.88
N GLN A 238 -4.22 11.56 7.74
CA GLN A 238 -4.90 11.47 6.45
C GLN A 238 -5.47 10.07 6.23
N TRP A 239 -6.57 9.99 5.48
CA TRP A 239 -7.33 8.75 5.27
C TRP A 239 -6.57 7.63 4.51
N TYR A 240 -5.41 7.93 3.92
CA TYR A 240 -4.68 7.04 3.02
C TYR A 240 -4.36 5.67 3.63
N VAL A 241 -3.79 5.63 4.84
CA VAL A 241 -3.42 4.38 5.50
C VAL A 241 -4.64 3.59 5.93
N TYR A 242 -5.70 4.28 6.34
CA TYR A 242 -6.94 3.67 6.81
C TYR A 242 -7.66 2.93 5.68
N TYR A 243 -7.63 3.47 4.45
CA TYR A 243 -8.13 2.74 3.28
C TYR A 243 -7.34 1.47 3.01
N LEU A 244 -6.01 1.51 3.06
CA LEU A 244 -5.17 0.33 2.82
C LEU A 244 -5.39 -0.77 3.87
N VAL A 245 -5.48 -0.39 5.14
CA VAL A 245 -5.78 -1.33 6.23
C VAL A 245 -7.20 -1.88 6.09
N GLY A 246 -8.17 -1.03 5.78
CA GLY A 246 -9.54 -1.44 5.49
C GLY A 246 -9.61 -2.45 4.35
N TYR A 247 -8.93 -2.21 3.24
CA TYR A 247 -8.85 -3.15 2.11
C TYR A 247 -8.21 -4.47 2.51
N ALA A 248 -7.16 -4.45 3.34
CA ALA A 248 -6.51 -5.66 3.85
C ALA A 248 -7.44 -6.50 4.72
N VAL A 249 -8.19 -5.86 5.62
CA VAL A 249 -9.18 -6.53 6.48
C VAL A 249 -10.33 -7.08 5.63
N CYS A 250 -10.90 -6.28 4.73
CA CYS A 250 -11.99 -6.69 3.85
C CYS A 250 -11.59 -7.88 2.97
N LEU A 251 -10.38 -7.87 2.38
CA LEU A 251 -9.90 -8.97 1.55
C LEU A 251 -9.78 -10.28 2.35
N ARG A 252 -9.29 -10.21 3.59
CA ARG A 252 -9.19 -11.38 4.47
C ARG A 252 -10.57 -11.94 4.83
N ARG A 253 -11.51 -11.06 5.21
CA ARG A 253 -12.89 -11.46 5.54
C ARG A 253 -13.61 -12.06 4.35
N LEU A 254 -13.41 -11.50 3.15
CA LEU A 254 -13.96 -12.04 1.92
C LEU A 254 -13.42 -13.44 1.64
N TYR A 255 -12.10 -13.65 1.78
CA TYR A 255 -11.47 -14.96 1.59
C TYR A 255 -12.00 -16.02 2.56
N GLU A 256 -12.13 -15.68 3.86
CA GLU A 256 -12.65 -16.59 4.88
C GLU A 256 -14.12 -16.98 4.63
N SER A 257 -14.97 -16.00 4.30
CA SER A 257 -16.37 -16.25 3.91
C SER A 257 -16.47 -17.15 2.69
N GLU A 258 -15.60 -16.93 1.72
CA GLU A 258 -15.54 -17.67 0.48
C GLU A 258 -15.09 -19.13 0.66
N ILE A 259 -14.13 -19.39 1.55
CA ILE A 259 -13.76 -20.76 1.94
C ILE A 259 -14.89 -21.43 2.71
N GLY A 260 -15.49 -20.73 3.69
CA GLY A 260 -16.57 -21.27 4.50
C GLY A 260 -17.76 -21.74 3.65
N ARG A 261 -18.11 -20.98 2.61
CA ARG A 261 -19.15 -21.38 1.63
C ARG A 261 -18.77 -22.63 0.83
N ALA A 262 -17.53 -22.74 0.37
CA ALA A 262 -17.08 -23.90 -0.40
C ALA A 262 -17.07 -25.19 0.44
N VAL A 263 -16.76 -25.10 1.74
CA VAL A 263 -16.86 -26.24 2.67
C VAL A 263 -18.34 -26.62 2.87
N GLY A 264 -19.23 -25.65 3.04
CA GLY A 264 -20.67 -25.89 3.23
C GLY A 264 -21.37 -26.52 2.01
N GLU A 265 -21.03 -26.08 0.80
CA GLU A 265 -21.53 -26.67 -0.46
C GLU A 265 -21.04 -28.12 -0.63
N SER A 266 -19.76 -28.38 -0.33
CA SER A 266 -19.19 -29.75 -0.40
C SER A 266 -19.79 -30.72 0.61
N THR A 267 -20.29 -30.24 1.75
CA THR A 267 -20.98 -31.10 2.74
C THR A 267 -22.43 -31.37 2.37
N ALA A 268 -23.10 -30.45 1.68
CA ALA A 268 -24.49 -30.62 1.25
C ALA A 268 -24.65 -31.63 0.09
N ASP A 269 -23.65 -31.71 -0.79
CA ASP A 269 -23.64 -32.70 -1.90
C ASP A 269 -23.24 -34.11 -1.44
N GLY A 270 -22.83 -34.29 -0.18
CA GLY A 270 -22.41 -35.58 0.40
C GLY A 270 -23.53 -36.38 1.09
N GLU A 271 -24.68 -35.77 1.38
CA GLU A 271 -25.85 -36.46 1.94
C GLU A 271 -26.78 -36.95 0.82
N ALA A 272 -26.32 -37.94 0.05
CA ALA A 272 -27.24 -38.77 -0.72
C ALA A 272 -28.07 -39.62 0.26
N VAL A 273 -29.30 -39.18 0.51
CA VAL A 273 -30.36 -39.92 1.21
C VAL A 273 -30.39 -41.36 0.68
N PRO A 274 -30.25 -42.40 1.53
CA PRO A 274 -30.47 -43.76 1.08
C PRO A 274 -31.93 -43.88 0.64
N GLN A 275 -32.14 -44.11 -0.65
CA GLN A 275 -33.46 -44.47 -1.17
C GLN A 275 -33.88 -45.79 -0.49
N SER A 276 -34.86 -45.71 0.41
CA SER A 276 -35.58 -46.87 0.91
C SER A 276 -36.28 -47.53 -0.27
N GLN A 277 -35.80 -48.71 -0.67
CA GLN A 277 -36.46 -49.56 -1.66
C GLN A 277 -37.87 -49.92 -1.19
N PRO A 278 -38.88 -49.99 -2.09
CA PRO A 278 -40.20 -50.46 -1.73
C PRO A 278 -40.16 -52.00 -1.57
N ALA A 279 -40.51 -52.50 -0.40
CA ALA A 279 -40.74 -53.93 -0.20
C ALA A 279 -42.00 -54.35 -0.95
N SER A 280 -41.81 -55.02 -2.10
CA SER A 280 -42.86 -55.74 -2.82
C SER A 280 -43.27 -56.99 -2.03
N ALA A 281 -44.58 -57.20 -1.94
CA ALA A 281 -45.23 -58.35 -1.33
C ALA A 281 -44.79 -59.70 -1.94
N ALA A 282 -44.74 -60.73 -1.08
CA ALA A 282 -44.89 -62.13 -1.48
C ALA A 282 -45.83 -62.83 -0.50
N VAL A 283 -47.02 -63.14 -1.01
CA VAL A 283 -48.00 -64.08 -0.46
C VAL A 283 -47.43 -65.49 -0.64
N ALA A 284 -47.43 -66.30 0.43
CA ALA A 284 -47.41 -67.76 0.32
C ALA A 284 -48.09 -68.38 1.54
N SER A 285 -49.17 -69.10 1.26
CA SER A 285 -49.92 -70.05 2.07
C SER A 285 -49.04 -71.08 2.79
N VAL A 286 -49.38 -71.39 4.05
CA VAL A 286 -49.92 -72.66 4.59
C VAL A 286 -50.27 -72.42 6.06
#